data_AF-A0A951MTM9-F1
#
_entry.id   AF-A0A951MTM9-F1
#
_cell.length_a   1.000
_cell.length_b   1.000
_cell.length_c   1.000
_cell.angle_alpha   90.00
_cell.angle_beta   90.00
_cell.angle_gamma   90.00
#
_symmetry.space_group_name_H-M   'P 1'
#
loop_
_entity.id
_entity.type
_entity.pdbx_description
1 polymer ?
#
loop_
_entity_poly.entity_id
_entity_poly.type
_entity_poly.pdbx_seq_one_letter_code
_entity_poly.pdbx_strand_id
1 'polypeptide(L)'
;MPLFEFSCLDCTKRFTFLTGVVAEEKPARCPRCQSERLKKLMSKFSRGRSDDDRMEALGDRLENQNFDDPTQLRRFAREMGREMGAETGESMADEMEAMIEDEASGAGAASGGGDDGTIY
;
A
#
# COMPACT_ATOMS: atom_id res chain seq x y z
N MET A 1 17.50 24.38 14.28
CA MET A 1 17.80 23.55 15.48
C MET A 1 17.25 22.16 15.21
N PRO A 2 18.09 21.17 14.88
CA PRO A 2 17.63 19.87 14.41
C PRO A 2 16.99 19.07 15.56
N LEU A 3 15.78 18.56 15.33
CA LEU A 3 15.11 17.59 16.19
C LEU A 3 15.47 16.19 15.69
N PHE A 4 15.95 15.33 16.57
CA PHE A 4 16.23 13.94 16.24
C PHE A 4 15.35 13.02 17.08
N GLU A 5 14.80 11.99 16.45
CA GLU A 5 14.12 10.91 17.17
C GLU A 5 15.12 9.83 17.58
N PHE A 6 14.89 9.25 18.75
CA PHE A 6 15.68 8.15 19.29
C PHE A 6 14.77 7.05 19.81
N SER A 7 15.23 5.80 19.68
CA SER A 7 14.66 4.63 20.34
C SER A 7 15.68 4.09 21.34
N CYS A 8 15.28 3.95 22.60
CA CYS A 8 16.10 3.26 23.58
C CYS A 8 16.14 1.75 23.27
N LEU A 9 17.32 1.13 23.36
CA LEU A 9 17.48 -0.32 23.14
C LEU A 9 17.11 -1.15 24.37
N ASP A 10 17.00 -0.53 25.55
CA ASP A 10 16.69 -1.22 26.81
C ASP A 10 15.19 -1.24 27.12
N CYS A 11 14.55 -0.09 27.02
CA CYS A 11 13.12 0.04 27.34
C CYS A 11 12.24 0.23 26.10
N THR A 12 12.81 0.22 24.89
CA THR A 12 12.12 0.43 23.59
C THR A 12 11.34 1.73 23.44
N LYS A 13 11.47 2.66 24.40
CA LYS A 13 10.76 3.94 24.37
C LYS A 13 11.34 4.82 23.28
N ARG A 14 10.45 5.35 22.43
CA ARG A 14 10.75 6.40 21.45
C ARG A 14 10.59 7.77 22.08
N PHE A 15 11.54 8.67 21.82
CA PHE A 15 11.50 10.05 22.28
C PHE A 15 12.28 10.96 21.33
N THR A 16 11.92 12.24 21.31
CA THR A 16 12.60 13.26 20.52
C THR A 16 13.58 13.99 21.43
N PHE A 17 14.84 14.11 20.99
CA PHE A 17 15.86 14.86 21.70
C PHE A 17 16.37 15.98 20.81
N LEU A 18 16.35 17.18 21.37
CA LEU A 18 16.83 18.38 20.71
C LEU A 18 18.32 18.48 20.96
N THR A 19 19.12 18.34 19.91
CA THR A 19 20.57 18.54 19.99
C THR A 19 20.85 20.02 19.71
N GLY A 20 21.27 20.76 20.74
CA GLY A 20 21.67 22.16 20.63
C GLY A 20 23.01 22.30 19.90
N VAL A 21 23.23 23.44 19.24
CA VAL A 21 24.45 23.77 18.46
C VAL A 21 25.62 24.22 19.34
N VAL A 22 25.48 24.13 20.67
CA VAL A 22 26.47 24.62 21.62
C VAL A 22 27.52 23.54 21.83
N ALA A 23 28.79 23.92 21.89
CA ALA A 23 30.00 23.08 21.91
C ALA A 23 30.08 22.00 23.03
N GLU A 24 29.05 21.88 23.87
CA GLU A 24 28.89 20.82 24.85
C GLU A 24 27.80 19.87 24.38
N GLU A 25 28.19 18.85 23.62
CA GLU A 25 27.32 17.74 23.22
C GLU A 25 26.92 16.94 24.46
N LYS A 26 25.84 17.34 25.14
CA LYS A 26 25.25 16.51 26.20
C LYS A 26 24.76 15.20 25.55
N PRO A 27 25.28 14.04 25.96
CA PRO A 27 24.84 12.77 25.39
C PRO A 27 23.35 12.58 25.67
N ALA A 28 22.58 12.27 24.62
CA ALA A 28 21.17 11.96 24.78
C ALA A 28 21.02 10.75 25.70
N ARG A 29 20.12 10.84 26.69
CA ARG A 29 19.80 9.74 27.62
C ARG A 29 18.32 9.43 27.55
N CYS A 30 17.97 8.16 27.72
CA CYS A 30 16.57 7.77 27.76
C CYS A 30 15.85 8.45 28.95
N PRO A 31 14.72 9.13 28.75
CA PRO A 31 13.99 9.77 29.85
C PRO A 31 13.33 8.78 30.81
N ARG A 32 13.25 7.49 30.43
CA ARG A 32 12.60 6.44 31.23
C ARG A 32 13.57 5.63 32.08
N CYS A 33 14.66 5.15 31.46
CA CYS A 33 15.61 4.25 32.12
C CYS A 33 17.03 4.84 32.21
N GLN A 34 17.25 6.08 31.76
CA GLN A 34 18.54 6.79 31.79
C GLN A 34 19.68 6.12 31.01
N SER A 35 19.39 5.04 30.26
CA SER A 35 20.37 4.38 29.41
C SER A 35 20.87 5.28 28.28
N GLU A 36 22.15 5.10 27.96
CA GLU A 36 22.85 5.71 26.82
C GLU A 36 22.79 4.83 25.57
N ARG A 37 22.24 3.60 25.67
CA ARG A 37 22.02 2.70 24.53
C ARG A 37 20.83 3.17 23.70
N LEU A 38 21.09 4.15 22.83
CA LEU A 38 20.10 4.78 21.98
C LEU A 38 20.37 4.50 20.50
N LYS A 39 19.31 4.24 19.74
CA LYS A 39 19.33 4.19 18.28
C LYS A 39 18.67 5.44 17.73
N LYS A 40 19.41 6.24 16.96
CA LYS A 40 18.85 7.38 16.22
C LYS A 40 17.89 6.86 15.16
N LEU A 41 16.65 7.34 15.19
CA LEU A 41 15.65 7.08 14.16
C LEU A 41 15.74 8.21 13.15
N MET A 42 15.93 7.86 11.88
CA MET A 42 15.74 8.79 10.79
C MET A 42 14.27 8.75 10.40
N SER A 43 13.61 9.91 10.38
CA SER A 43 12.26 10.02 9.84
C SER A 43 12.26 9.46 8.41
N LYS A 44 11.26 8.65 8.09
CA LYS A 44 11.04 8.19 6.71
C LYS A 44 10.49 9.39 5.94
N PHE A 45 11.35 10.17 5.31
CA PHE A 45 10.92 11.19 4.37
C PHE A 45 10.47 10.49 3.08
N SER A 46 9.18 10.57 2.74
CA SER A 46 8.73 10.27 1.39
C SER A 46 9.01 11.50 0.53
N ARG A 47 9.74 11.32 -0.57
CA ARG A 47 9.79 12.36 -1.61
C ARG A 47 8.38 12.49 -2.17
N GLY A 48 7.81 13.68 -2.15
CA GLY A 48 6.56 13.96 -2.87
C GLY A 48 6.78 13.62 -4.34
N ARG A 49 6.11 12.57 -4.83
CA ARG A 49 6.04 12.26 -6.26
C ARG A 49 5.12 13.29 -6.92
N SER A 50 5.47 13.71 -8.14
CA SER A 50 4.53 14.48 -8.96
C SER A 50 3.30 13.63 -9.28
N ASP A 51 2.23 14.26 -9.75
CA ASP A 51 1.02 13.53 -10.15
C ASP A 51 1.33 12.61 -11.35
N ASP A 52 2.16 13.09 -12.29
CA ASP A 52 2.70 12.29 -13.39
C ASP A 52 3.49 11.05 -12.90
N ASP A 53 4.41 11.22 -11.94
CA ASP A 53 5.16 10.09 -11.35
C ASP A 53 4.24 9.07 -10.64
N ARG A 54 3.05 9.50 -10.19
CA ARG A 54 2.05 8.61 -9.60
C ARG A 54 1.28 7.86 -10.68
N MET A 55 0.85 8.55 -11.72
CA MET A 55 0.12 7.97 -12.85
C MET A 55 1.00 6.98 -13.63
N GLU A 56 2.26 7.30 -13.87
CA GLU A 56 3.22 6.40 -14.52
C GLU A 56 3.46 5.14 -13.67
N ALA A 57 3.66 5.28 -12.35
CA ALA A 57 3.82 4.13 -11.46
C ALA A 57 2.57 3.24 -11.36
N LEU A 58 1.36 3.81 -11.54
CA LEU A 58 0.13 3.02 -11.65
C LEU A 58 0.08 2.29 -13.00
N GLY A 59 0.41 2.98 -14.10
CA GLY A 59 0.48 2.41 -15.44
C GLY A 59 1.44 1.22 -15.50
N ASP A 60 2.68 1.40 -15.07
CA ASP A 60 3.69 0.32 -14.98
C ASP A 60 3.19 -0.87 -14.17
N ARG A 61 2.40 -0.63 -13.12
CA ARG A 61 1.88 -1.68 -12.25
C ARG A 61 0.70 -2.43 -12.88
N LEU A 62 -0.13 -1.75 -13.65
CA LEU A 62 -1.19 -2.36 -14.45
C LEU A 62 -0.60 -3.20 -15.57
N GLU A 63 0.42 -2.69 -16.27
CA GLU A 63 1.05 -3.36 -17.41
C GLU A 63 1.86 -4.60 -16.99
N ASN A 64 2.46 -4.57 -15.80
CA ASN A 64 3.21 -5.69 -15.24
C ASN A 64 2.36 -6.64 -14.36
N GLN A 65 1.04 -6.43 -14.26
CA GLN A 65 0.15 -7.36 -13.56
C GLN A 65 -0.40 -8.42 -14.50
N ASN A 66 -0.32 -9.68 -14.08
CA ASN A 66 -0.94 -10.76 -14.80
C ASN A 66 -2.40 -10.92 -14.33
N PHE A 67 -3.34 -10.37 -15.09
CA PHE A 67 -4.77 -10.48 -14.79
C PHE A 67 -5.33 -11.89 -15.01
N ASP A 68 -4.60 -12.75 -15.73
CA ASP A 68 -4.97 -14.15 -15.94
C ASP A 68 -4.71 -15.03 -14.69
N ASP A 69 -3.93 -14.53 -13.71
CA ASP A 69 -3.67 -15.25 -12.45
C ASP A 69 -4.73 -14.90 -11.38
N PRO A 70 -5.58 -15.84 -10.93
CA PRO A 70 -6.68 -15.58 -9.99
C PRO A 70 -6.21 -15.17 -8.59
N THR A 71 -4.93 -15.37 -8.26
CA THR A 71 -4.34 -14.89 -6.99
C THR A 71 -3.87 -13.44 -7.10
N GLN A 72 -3.36 -13.03 -8.27
CA GLN A 72 -2.93 -11.65 -8.51
C GLN A 72 -4.14 -10.73 -8.62
N LEU A 73 -5.19 -11.19 -9.32
CA LEU A 73 -6.47 -10.51 -9.46
C LEU A 73 -7.13 -10.22 -8.10
N ARG A 74 -7.19 -11.20 -7.19
CA ARG A 74 -7.70 -11.01 -5.82
C ARG A 74 -6.88 -10.01 -5.00
N ARG A 75 -5.56 -10.01 -5.17
CA ARG A 75 -4.66 -9.07 -4.49
C ARG A 75 -4.89 -7.64 -4.98
N PHE A 76 -5.05 -7.48 -6.30
CA PHE A 76 -5.38 -6.20 -6.93
C PHE A 76 -6.73 -5.67 -6.45
N ALA A 77 -7.77 -6.50 -6.49
CA ALA A 77 -9.12 -6.14 -6.03
C ALA A 77 -9.14 -5.71 -4.55
N ARG A 78 -8.43 -6.43 -3.67
CA ARG A 78 -8.30 -6.06 -2.24
C ARG A 78 -7.57 -4.75 -2.01
N GLU A 79 -6.62 -4.40 -2.87
CA GLU A 79 -5.85 -3.17 -2.74
C GLU A 79 -6.65 -1.98 -3.29
N MET A 80 -7.24 -2.13 -4.47
CA MET A 80 -8.13 -1.14 -5.08
C MET A 80 -9.35 -0.86 -4.18
N GLY A 81 -9.92 -1.90 -3.56
CA GLY A 81 -11.01 -1.79 -2.58
C GLY A 81 -10.63 -1.05 -1.29
N ARG A 82 -9.36 -1.08 -0.88
CA ARG A 82 -8.89 -0.28 0.26
C ARG A 82 -8.73 1.19 -0.07
N GLU A 83 -8.38 1.52 -1.31
CA GLU A 83 -8.26 2.90 -1.76
C GLU A 83 -9.62 3.52 -2.15
N MET A 84 -10.55 2.75 -2.72
CA MET A 84 -11.90 3.23 -3.10
C MET A 84 -12.95 3.17 -1.98
N GLY A 85 -12.62 2.56 -0.83
CA GLY A 85 -13.51 2.45 0.33
C GLY A 85 -13.98 1.01 0.55
N ALA A 86 -13.92 0.56 1.81
CA ALA A 86 -14.14 -0.84 2.18
C ALA A 86 -15.50 -1.40 1.72
N GLU A 87 -16.54 -0.57 1.70
CA GLU A 87 -17.90 -0.97 1.30
C GLU A 87 -18.02 -1.35 -0.18
N THR A 88 -17.30 -0.68 -1.08
CA THR A 88 -17.26 -0.99 -2.52
C THR A 88 -16.25 -2.09 -2.83
N GLY A 89 -15.17 -2.15 -2.06
CA GLY A 89 -14.11 -3.16 -2.22
C GLY A 89 -14.56 -4.57 -1.87
N GLU A 90 -15.42 -4.73 -0.87
CA GLU A 90 -15.99 -6.02 -0.48
C GLU A 90 -17.00 -6.50 -1.54
N SER A 91 -17.95 -5.64 -1.96
CA SER A 91 -18.93 -6.02 -2.99
C SER A 91 -18.29 -6.39 -4.32
N MET A 92 -17.28 -5.62 -4.77
CA MET A 92 -16.59 -5.86 -6.03
C MET A 92 -15.71 -7.12 -5.97
N ALA A 93 -15.15 -7.46 -4.80
CA ALA A 93 -14.41 -8.69 -4.61
C ALA A 93 -15.33 -9.92 -4.66
N ASP A 94 -16.51 -9.86 -4.03
CA ASP A 94 -17.52 -10.91 -4.07
C ASP A 94 -18.10 -11.10 -5.49
N GLU A 95 -18.39 -10.00 -6.21
CA GLU A 95 -18.85 -10.05 -7.61
C GLU A 95 -17.80 -10.61 -8.57
N MET A 96 -16.52 -10.27 -8.36
CA MET A 96 -15.43 -10.78 -9.15
C MET A 96 -15.15 -12.27 -8.87
N GLU A 97 -15.29 -12.70 -7.62
CA GLU A 97 -15.19 -14.13 -7.25
C GLU A 97 -16.32 -14.93 -7.91
N ALA A 98 -17.54 -14.40 -7.92
CA ALA A 98 -18.67 -15.01 -8.63
C ALA A 98 -18.43 -15.12 -10.16
N MET A 99 -17.88 -14.09 -10.81
CA MET A 99 -17.53 -14.14 -12.24
C MET A 99 -16.44 -15.18 -12.55
N ILE A 100 -15.43 -15.31 -11.69
CA ILE A 100 -14.36 -16.31 -11.85
C ILE A 100 -14.92 -17.73 -11.69
N GLU A 101 -15.85 -17.92 -10.76
CA GLU A 101 -16.55 -19.21 -10.58
C GLU A 101 -17.49 -19.53 -11.75
N ASP A 102 -18.17 -18.53 -12.32
CA ASP A 102 -19.01 -18.68 -13.51
C ASP A 102 -18.17 -19.06 -14.75
N GLU A 103 -17.03 -18.40 -15.00
CA GLU A 103 -16.13 -18.77 -16.11
C GLU A 103 -15.45 -20.13 -15.89
N ALA A 104 -15.12 -20.50 -14.65
CA ALA A 104 -14.64 -21.84 -14.33
C ALA A 104 -15.72 -22.91 -14.54
N SER A 105 -17.00 -22.54 -14.52
CA SER A 105 -18.14 -23.40 -14.86
C SER A 105 -18.54 -23.35 -16.34
N GLY A 106 -17.94 -22.45 -17.13
CA GLY A 106 -18.23 -22.17 -18.55
C GLY A 106 -17.53 -23.08 -19.56
N ALA A 107 -17.34 -24.37 -19.26
CA ALA A 107 -16.95 -25.37 -20.25
C ALA A 107 -18.15 -26.24 -20.63
N GLY A 108 -19.07 -25.73 -21.46
CA GLY A 108 -20.09 -26.58 -22.06
C GLY A 108 -21.25 -25.87 -22.77
N ALA A 109 -21.29 -26.09 -24.09
CA ALA A 109 -22.49 -26.14 -24.97
C ALA A 109 -22.97 -24.85 -25.69
N ALA A 110 -22.58 -24.81 -26.97
CA ALA A 110 -23.49 -24.86 -28.13
C ALA A 110 -24.21 -23.57 -28.61
N SER A 111 -23.70 -23.09 -29.77
CA SER A 111 -24.42 -22.82 -31.03
C SER A 111 -25.70 -21.98 -31.05
N GLY A 112 -25.72 -20.97 -31.92
CA GLY A 112 -26.89 -20.72 -32.79
C GLY A 112 -27.25 -19.26 -33.04
N GLY A 113 -26.80 -18.75 -34.20
CA GLY A 113 -27.51 -17.96 -35.21
C GLY A 113 -28.62 -16.94 -34.89
N GLY A 114 -28.57 -15.82 -35.63
CA GLY A 114 -29.65 -14.84 -35.88
C GLY A 114 -29.55 -13.62 -34.96
N ASP A 115 -29.70 -12.37 -35.38
CA ASP A 115 -30.37 -11.80 -36.55
C ASP A 115 -29.87 -10.36 -36.73
N ASP A 116 -29.66 -10.02 -37.98
CA ASP A 116 -29.39 -8.73 -38.57
C ASP A 116 -30.61 -7.79 -38.46
N GLY A 117 -30.54 -6.79 -37.57
CA GLY A 117 -31.65 -5.83 -37.41
C GLY A 117 -31.26 -4.49 -36.77
N THR A 118 -30.62 -3.61 -37.56
CA THR A 118 -30.63 -2.14 -37.36
C THR A 118 -32.05 -1.65 -36.99
N ILE A 119 -32.26 -0.65 -36.10
CA ILE A 119 -32.74 0.72 -36.41
C ILE A 119 -32.63 1.69 -35.18
N TYR A 120 -31.95 2.83 -35.43
CA TYR A 120 -31.74 4.10 -34.69
C TYR A 120 -31.24 4.12 -33.25
#